data_AF-A0A7X6M4A1-F1
#
_entry.id   AF-A0A7X6M4A1-F1
#
_cell.length_a   1.000
_cell.length_b   1.000
_cell.length_c   1.000
_cell.angle_alpha   90.00
_cell.angle_beta   90.00
_cell.angle_gamma   90.00
#
_symmetry.space_group_name_H-M   'P 1'
#
loop_
_entity.id
_entity.type
_entity.pdbx_description
1 polymer ?
#
loop_
_entity_poly.entity_id
_entity_poly.type
_entity_poly.pdbx_seq_one_letter_code
_entity_poly.pdbx_strand_id
1 'polypeptide(L)'
;MNVVNMVPVAASAVGALVFAAHLLPWGRRPATTTAEGLDRELAQAPEILRPAILSFASPAHSQLMFSLLKLGSAETGFPRVEWWDYSRHGLTVDILMRGGQTVADWTRDDMRSRIADHVGVEAVTASSPAPGWVRLELRVHDTLAEAVTTDTPGTVAAGVDLEAVPVGVRED
;
A
#
# COMPACT_ATOMS: atom_id res chain seq x y z
N MET A 1 43.78 14.13 -22.77
CA MET A 1 42.73 14.52 -21.81
C MET A 1 43.35 14.49 -20.42
N ASN A 2 43.50 15.65 -19.76
CA ASN A 2 44.13 15.72 -18.43
C ASN A 2 43.12 15.40 -17.32
N VAL A 3 43.60 14.75 -16.27
CA VAL A 3 42.85 14.26 -15.08
C VAL A 3 41.94 15.34 -14.48
N VAL A 4 42.35 16.62 -14.58
CA VAL A 4 41.60 17.79 -14.07
C VAL A 4 40.24 17.98 -14.76
N ASN A 5 40.11 17.60 -16.04
CA ASN A 5 38.85 17.71 -16.78
C ASN A 5 37.89 16.53 -16.54
N MET A 6 38.33 15.45 -15.88
CA MET A 6 37.46 14.32 -15.53
C MET A 6 36.71 14.52 -14.22
N VAL A 7 37.22 15.36 -13.31
CA VAL A 7 36.63 15.57 -11.98
C VAL A 7 35.19 16.12 -12.04
N PRO A 8 34.88 17.16 -12.85
CA PRO A 8 33.50 17.67 -12.93
C PRO A 8 32.54 16.65 -13.56
N VAL A 9 33.03 15.85 -14.53
CA VAL A 9 32.25 14.81 -15.21
C VAL A 9 31.97 13.64 -14.28
N ALA A 10 32.96 13.21 -13.51
CA ALA A 10 32.80 12.17 -12.50
C ALA A 10 31.85 12.60 -11.38
N ALA A 11 31.98 13.85 -10.88
CA ALA A 11 31.10 14.38 -9.85
C ALA A 11 29.64 14.47 -10.31
N SER A 12 29.40 14.91 -11.54
CA SER A 12 28.05 14.98 -12.12
C SER A 12 27.46 13.60 -12.42
N ALA A 13 28.28 12.64 -12.89
CA ALA A 13 27.85 11.26 -13.08
C ALA A 13 27.46 10.58 -11.75
N VAL A 14 28.27 10.77 -10.70
CA VAL A 14 27.96 10.25 -9.35
C VAL A 14 26.72 10.93 -8.78
N GLY A 15 26.60 12.26 -8.92
CA GLY A 15 25.41 13.00 -8.49
C GLY A 15 24.13 12.53 -9.19
N ALA A 16 24.18 12.30 -10.50
CA ALA A 16 23.06 11.77 -11.26
C ALA A 16 22.67 10.35 -10.83
N LEU A 17 23.64 9.48 -10.54
CA LEU A 17 23.38 8.12 -10.05
C LEU A 17 22.76 8.13 -8.65
N VAL A 18 23.25 8.98 -7.74
CA VAL A 18 22.69 9.13 -6.39
C VAL A 18 21.27 9.70 -6.45
N PHE A 19 21.03 10.72 -7.28
CA PHE A 19 19.70 11.30 -7.46
C PHE A 19 18.71 10.30 -8.09
N ALA A 20 19.13 9.56 -9.12
CA ALA A 20 18.33 8.48 -9.69
C ALA A 20 18.04 7.40 -8.65
N ALA A 21 19.05 6.96 -7.88
CA ALA A 21 18.89 6.02 -6.78
C ALA A 21 18.01 6.55 -5.63
N HIS A 22 17.86 7.86 -5.49
CA HIS A 22 16.96 8.48 -4.51
C HIS A 22 15.52 8.63 -5.01
N LEU A 23 15.33 8.74 -6.34
CA LEU A 23 14.00 8.75 -6.96
C LEU A 23 13.40 7.34 -7.13
N LEU A 24 14.25 6.33 -7.40
CA LEU A 24 13.82 4.94 -7.63
C LEU A 24 13.06 4.27 -6.45
N PRO A 25 13.34 4.52 -5.16
CA PRO A 25 12.60 3.94 -4.04
C PRO A 25 11.17 4.48 -3.93
N TRP A 26 10.90 5.67 -4.50
CA TRP A 26 9.55 6.23 -4.64
C TRP A 26 8.89 5.79 -5.95
N GLY A 27 9.64 5.13 -6.83
CA GLY A 27 9.13 4.41 -7.98
C GLY A 27 8.46 3.14 -7.50
N ARG A 28 7.14 3.09 -7.67
CA ARG A 28 6.27 1.94 -7.40
C ARG A 28 7.01 0.59 -7.49
N ARG A 29 7.27 -0.06 -6.34
CA ARG A 29 7.73 -1.46 -6.26
C ARG A 29 6.80 -2.40 -7.06
N PRO A 30 7.23 -2.95 -8.20
CA PRO A 30 6.42 -3.94 -8.90
C PRO A 30 6.20 -5.17 -8.01
N ALA A 31 5.13 -5.93 -8.23
CA ALA A 31 4.93 -7.22 -7.57
C ALA A 31 6.23 -8.04 -7.60
N THR A 32 6.67 -8.55 -6.45
CA THR A 32 7.98 -9.18 -6.33
C THR A 32 8.02 -10.43 -7.20
N THR A 33 8.81 -10.38 -8.27
CA THR A 33 8.77 -11.40 -9.34
C THR A 33 9.63 -12.62 -9.06
N THR A 34 10.50 -12.58 -8.04
CA THR A 34 11.39 -13.68 -7.67
C THR A 34 10.98 -14.30 -6.35
N ALA A 35 11.09 -15.63 -6.25
CA ALA A 35 10.81 -16.37 -5.01
C ALA A 35 11.70 -15.87 -3.85
N GLU A 36 13.00 -15.69 -4.10
CA GLU A 36 13.95 -15.18 -3.09
C GLU A 36 13.60 -13.77 -2.61
N GLY A 37 13.13 -12.90 -3.52
CA GLY A 37 12.67 -11.57 -3.15
C GLY A 37 11.44 -11.63 -2.25
N LEU A 38 10.48 -12.50 -2.57
CA LEU A 38 9.26 -12.67 -1.80
C LEU A 38 9.57 -13.25 -0.40
N ASP A 39 10.45 -14.24 -0.31
CA ASP A 39 10.88 -14.82 0.96
C ASP A 39 11.51 -13.77 1.88
N ARG A 40 12.34 -12.88 1.32
CA ARG A 40 12.94 -11.76 2.07
C ARG A 40 11.88 -10.80 2.59
N GLU A 41 10.89 -10.44 1.79
CA GLU A 41 9.81 -9.55 2.20
C GLU A 41 8.94 -10.20 3.29
N LEU A 42 8.58 -11.48 3.14
CA LEU A 42 7.81 -12.22 4.15
C LEU A 42 8.57 -12.39 5.48
N ALA A 43 9.88 -12.54 5.43
CA ALA A 43 10.72 -12.61 6.62
C ALA A 43 10.77 -11.28 7.39
N GLN A 44 10.68 -10.15 6.69
CA GLN A 44 10.68 -8.80 7.29
C GLN A 44 9.28 -8.34 7.71
N ALA A 45 8.23 -8.89 7.09
CA ALA A 45 6.86 -8.50 7.35
C ALA A 45 6.33 -8.97 8.73
N PRO A 46 5.45 -8.18 9.37
CA PRO A 46 4.66 -8.63 10.51
C PRO A 46 3.88 -9.90 10.18
N GLU A 47 3.79 -10.84 11.13
CA GLU A 47 3.21 -12.17 10.89
C GLU A 47 1.77 -12.09 10.37
N ILE A 48 1.00 -11.17 10.92
CA ILE A 48 -0.40 -10.91 10.56
C ILE A 48 -0.56 -10.41 9.11
N LEU A 49 0.45 -9.76 8.53
CA LEU A 49 0.43 -9.27 7.15
C LEU A 49 0.96 -10.28 6.14
N ARG A 50 1.67 -11.33 6.58
CA ARG A 50 2.27 -12.33 5.69
C ARG A 50 1.25 -12.98 4.72
N PRO A 51 0.03 -13.36 5.14
CA PRO A 51 -0.96 -13.92 4.23
C PRO A 51 -1.37 -12.92 3.13
N ALA A 52 -1.64 -11.67 3.50
CA ALA A 52 -2.00 -10.62 2.55
C ALA A 52 -0.84 -10.31 1.59
N ILE A 53 0.39 -10.20 2.10
CA ILE A 53 1.58 -10.00 1.28
C ILE A 53 1.77 -11.17 0.32
N LEU A 54 1.65 -12.42 0.77
CA LEU A 54 1.75 -13.59 -0.08
C LEU A 54 0.73 -13.53 -1.23
N SER A 55 -0.53 -13.17 -0.93
CA SER A 55 -1.61 -13.08 -1.90
C SER A 55 -1.40 -12.00 -2.96
N PHE A 56 -0.81 -10.85 -2.62
CA PHE A 56 -0.64 -9.74 -3.59
C PHE A 56 0.75 -9.66 -4.21
N ALA A 57 1.80 -9.99 -3.47
CA ALA A 57 3.18 -9.89 -3.95
C ALA A 57 3.57 -11.02 -4.90
N SER A 58 2.92 -12.19 -4.80
CA SER A 58 3.16 -13.33 -5.69
C SER A 58 2.19 -13.34 -6.88
N PRO A 59 2.68 -13.37 -8.14
CA PRO A 59 1.81 -13.49 -9.31
C PRO A 59 0.94 -14.76 -9.31
N ALA A 60 1.44 -15.88 -8.81
CA ALA A 60 0.69 -17.13 -8.75
C ALA A 60 -0.45 -17.06 -7.73
N HIS A 61 -0.16 -16.54 -6.52
CA HIS A 61 -1.17 -16.42 -5.47
C HIS A 61 -2.22 -15.35 -5.79
N SER A 62 -1.82 -14.23 -6.40
CA SER A 62 -2.75 -13.19 -6.84
C SER A 62 -3.72 -13.71 -7.89
N GLN A 63 -3.24 -14.47 -8.89
CA GLN A 63 -4.13 -15.09 -9.88
C GLN A 63 -5.07 -16.12 -9.26
N LEU A 64 -4.59 -16.95 -8.33
CA LEU A 64 -5.42 -17.90 -7.59
C LEU A 64 -6.51 -17.17 -6.80
N MET A 65 -6.15 -16.14 -6.03
CA MET A 65 -7.08 -15.30 -5.30
C MET A 65 -8.11 -14.68 -6.25
N PHE A 66 -7.68 -14.04 -7.34
CA PHE A 66 -8.60 -13.42 -8.30
C PHE A 66 -9.52 -14.45 -8.96
N SER A 67 -9.06 -15.68 -9.18
CA SER A 67 -9.91 -16.78 -9.65
C SER A 67 -10.97 -17.17 -8.62
N LEU A 68 -10.57 -17.39 -7.37
CA LEU A 68 -11.48 -17.76 -6.26
C LEU A 68 -12.52 -16.66 -5.99
N LEU A 69 -12.12 -15.40 -6.16
CA LEU A 69 -13.01 -14.25 -6.01
C LEU A 69 -13.92 -14.00 -7.22
N LYS A 70 -13.75 -14.76 -8.31
CA LYS A 70 -14.42 -14.56 -9.61
C LYS A 70 -14.13 -13.19 -10.23
N LEU A 71 -12.96 -12.64 -9.92
CA LEU A 71 -12.42 -11.44 -10.55
C LEU A 71 -11.67 -11.77 -11.85
N GLY A 72 -11.46 -13.05 -12.18
CA GLY A 72 -10.86 -13.48 -13.44
C GLY A 72 -10.87 -14.97 -13.74
N SER A 73 -10.44 -15.31 -14.95
CA SER A 73 -10.28 -16.68 -15.42
C SER A 73 -9.09 -16.80 -16.39
N ALA A 74 -8.64 -18.03 -16.64
CA ALA A 74 -7.59 -18.27 -17.63
C ALA A 74 -7.98 -17.81 -19.04
N GLU A 75 -9.27 -17.84 -19.38
CA GLU A 75 -9.79 -17.46 -20.71
C GLU A 75 -9.86 -15.94 -20.89
N THR A 76 -10.22 -15.22 -19.84
CA THR A 76 -10.43 -13.76 -19.88
C THR A 76 -9.23 -12.97 -19.36
N GLY A 77 -8.23 -13.65 -18.76
CA GLY A 77 -7.10 -13.06 -18.06
C GLY A 77 -7.42 -12.75 -16.60
N PHE A 78 -6.49 -12.12 -15.88
CA PHE A 78 -6.63 -11.73 -14.47
C PHE A 78 -6.34 -10.23 -14.29
N PRO A 79 -6.89 -9.57 -13.25
CA PRO A 79 -6.35 -8.28 -12.82
C PRO A 79 -4.87 -8.43 -12.48
N ARG A 80 -4.10 -7.35 -12.60
CA ARG A 80 -2.66 -7.37 -12.35
C ARG A 80 -2.32 -6.51 -11.14
N VAL A 81 -1.60 -7.09 -10.18
CA VAL A 81 -0.96 -6.30 -9.11
C VAL A 81 0.23 -5.58 -9.73
N GLU A 82 0.14 -4.26 -9.79
CA GLU A 82 1.18 -3.41 -10.37
C GLU A 82 2.07 -2.82 -9.28
N TRP A 83 1.51 -2.60 -8.10
CA TRP A 83 2.23 -2.05 -6.96
C TRP A 83 1.67 -2.56 -5.65
N TRP A 84 2.53 -2.72 -4.67
CA TRP A 84 2.11 -2.94 -3.29
C TRP A 84 3.20 -2.43 -2.33
N ASP A 85 2.78 -2.03 -1.13
CA ASP A 85 3.66 -1.64 -0.04
C ASP A 85 2.96 -1.79 1.31
N TYR A 86 3.70 -2.15 2.35
CA TYR A 86 3.15 -2.36 3.68
C TYR A 86 3.79 -1.44 4.71
N SER A 87 3.02 -1.15 5.75
CA SER A 87 3.47 -0.45 6.93
C SER A 87 2.98 -1.21 8.17
N ARG A 88 3.31 -0.69 9.36
CA ARG A 88 2.74 -1.20 10.61
C ARG A 88 1.20 -1.13 10.67
N HIS A 89 0.56 -0.32 9.83
CA HIS A 89 -0.88 -0.10 9.85
C HIS A 89 -1.65 -1.00 8.88
N GLY A 90 -0.95 -1.63 7.92
CA GLY A 90 -1.63 -2.35 6.86
C GLY A 90 -0.84 -2.48 5.57
N LEU A 91 -1.53 -2.84 4.51
CA LEU A 91 -1.00 -3.07 3.17
C LEU A 91 -1.78 -2.23 2.16
N THR A 92 -1.08 -1.51 1.30
CA THR A 92 -1.67 -0.79 0.16
C THR A 92 -1.30 -1.52 -1.12
N VAL A 93 -2.26 -1.69 -2.02
CA VAL A 93 -2.08 -2.41 -3.29
C VAL A 93 -2.71 -1.64 -4.42
N ASP A 94 -1.98 -1.38 -5.50
CA ASP A 94 -2.54 -0.88 -6.75
C ASP A 94 -2.67 -2.02 -7.77
N ILE A 95 -3.89 -2.16 -8.29
CA ILE A 95 -4.31 -3.20 -9.21
C ILE A 95 -4.76 -2.54 -10.51
N LEU A 96 -4.25 -3.04 -11.63
CA LEU A 96 -4.79 -2.76 -12.95
C LEU A 96 -5.98 -3.70 -13.19
N MET A 97 -7.17 -3.11 -13.39
CA MET A 97 -8.39 -3.85 -13.68
C MET A 97 -8.30 -4.51 -15.06
N ARG A 98 -8.95 -5.67 -15.19
CA ARG A 98 -9.18 -6.25 -16.52
C ARG A 98 -10.29 -5.47 -17.24
N GLY A 99 -10.24 -5.45 -18.58
CA GLY A 99 -11.37 -5.03 -19.39
C GLY A 99 -12.67 -5.72 -18.98
N GLY A 100 -13.76 -4.94 -18.91
CA GLY A 100 -15.08 -5.39 -18.44
C GLY A 100 -15.32 -5.23 -16.94
N GLN A 101 -14.28 -4.95 -16.14
CA GLN A 101 -14.45 -4.57 -14.74
C GLN A 101 -14.61 -3.06 -14.58
N THR A 102 -15.32 -2.70 -13.52
CA THR A 102 -15.58 -1.33 -13.11
C THR A 102 -15.14 -1.13 -11.67
N VAL A 103 -14.87 0.12 -11.27
CA VAL A 103 -14.56 0.44 -9.85
C VAL A 103 -15.68 -0.03 -8.92
N ALA A 104 -16.94 -0.02 -9.38
CA ALA A 104 -18.09 -0.50 -8.62
C ALA A 104 -17.97 -1.99 -8.26
N ASP A 105 -17.38 -2.83 -9.12
CA ASP A 105 -17.17 -4.25 -8.82
C ASP A 105 -16.25 -4.45 -7.61
N TRP A 106 -15.32 -3.51 -7.39
CA TRP A 106 -14.33 -3.56 -6.32
C TRP A 106 -14.77 -2.83 -5.04
N THR A 107 -15.60 -1.79 -5.15
CA THR A 107 -16.06 -1.01 -3.98
C THR A 107 -17.27 -1.61 -3.28
N ARG A 108 -17.97 -2.57 -3.89
CA ARG A 108 -19.07 -3.31 -3.27
C ARG A 108 -18.64 -4.00 -1.97
N ASP A 109 -19.48 -3.87 -0.94
CA ASP A 109 -19.22 -4.40 0.41
C ASP A 109 -18.96 -5.91 0.42
N ASP A 110 -19.73 -6.69 -0.36
CA ASP A 110 -19.52 -8.13 -0.52
C ASP A 110 -18.13 -8.46 -1.09
N MET A 111 -17.68 -7.73 -2.12
CA MET A 111 -16.36 -7.95 -2.71
C MET A 111 -15.25 -7.59 -1.71
N ARG A 112 -15.37 -6.45 -1.02
CA ARG A 112 -14.40 -6.00 -0.02
C ARG A 112 -14.30 -6.98 1.15
N SER A 113 -15.43 -7.49 1.64
CA SER A 113 -15.49 -8.49 2.71
C SER A 113 -14.85 -9.81 2.27
N ARG A 114 -15.17 -10.30 1.06
CA ARG A 114 -14.56 -11.53 0.53
C ARG A 114 -13.05 -11.41 0.32
N ILE A 115 -12.56 -10.24 -0.08
CA ILE A 115 -11.11 -9.97 -0.14
C ILE A 115 -10.52 -10.02 1.27
N ALA A 116 -11.14 -9.33 2.24
CA ALA A 116 -10.68 -9.27 3.62
C ALA A 116 -10.58 -10.66 4.26
N ASP A 117 -11.63 -11.46 4.11
CA ASP A 117 -11.69 -12.86 4.57
C ASP A 117 -10.61 -13.72 3.92
N HIS A 118 -10.41 -13.57 2.60
CA HIS A 118 -9.42 -14.37 1.86
C HIS A 118 -7.98 -14.08 2.31
N VAL A 119 -7.67 -12.81 2.56
CA VAL A 119 -6.31 -12.37 2.91
C VAL A 119 -6.07 -12.27 4.41
N GLY A 120 -7.09 -12.52 5.23
CA GLY A 120 -7.01 -12.58 6.69
C GLY A 120 -6.81 -11.22 7.36
N VAL A 121 -7.47 -10.18 6.86
CA VAL A 121 -7.42 -8.82 7.45
C VAL A 121 -8.80 -8.38 7.93
N GLU A 122 -8.85 -7.39 8.82
CA GLU A 122 -10.10 -6.92 9.42
C GLU A 122 -10.99 -6.22 8.40
N ALA A 123 -10.41 -5.35 7.57
CA ALA A 123 -11.16 -4.60 6.58
C ALA A 123 -10.33 -4.25 5.34
N VAL A 124 -11.02 -4.16 4.22
CA VAL A 124 -10.49 -3.68 2.94
C VAL A 124 -11.31 -2.47 2.50
N THR A 125 -10.63 -1.38 2.17
CA THR A 125 -11.22 -0.28 1.39
C THR A 125 -10.74 -0.37 -0.05
N ALA A 126 -11.58 0.10 -0.97
CA ALA A 126 -11.24 0.18 -2.38
C ALA A 126 -11.50 1.60 -2.88
N SER A 127 -10.57 2.13 -3.65
CA SER A 127 -10.69 3.43 -4.32
C SER A 127 -10.08 3.34 -5.73
N SER A 128 -10.20 4.40 -6.52
CA SER A 128 -9.62 4.45 -7.87
C SER A 128 -8.65 5.64 -7.96
N PRO A 129 -7.33 5.39 -7.98
CA PRO A 129 -6.35 6.47 -8.11
C PRO A 129 -6.26 7.03 -9.55
N ALA A 130 -6.72 6.26 -10.54
CA ALA A 130 -6.80 6.63 -11.94
C ALA A 130 -7.79 5.70 -12.68
N PRO A 131 -8.36 6.12 -13.83
CA PRO A 131 -9.20 5.23 -14.64
C PRO A 131 -8.51 3.92 -14.98
N GLY A 132 -9.19 2.79 -14.82
CA GLY A 132 -8.62 1.45 -15.03
C GLY A 132 -7.85 0.89 -13.83
N TRP A 133 -7.63 1.69 -12.79
CA TRP A 133 -6.91 1.29 -11.59
C TRP A 133 -7.83 1.20 -10.37
N VAL A 134 -7.51 0.25 -9.50
CA VAL A 134 -8.09 0.10 -8.16
C VAL A 134 -6.96 0.11 -7.15
N ARG A 135 -7.10 0.93 -6.11
CA ARG A 135 -6.27 0.89 -4.92
C ARG A 135 -7.04 0.20 -3.81
N LEU A 136 -6.45 -0.86 -3.27
CA LEU A 136 -6.91 -1.51 -2.05
C LEU A 136 -6.08 -1.02 -0.87
N GLU A 137 -6.73 -0.64 0.22
CA GLU A 137 -6.07 -0.43 1.51
C GLU A 137 -6.59 -1.48 2.50
N LEU A 138 -5.67 -2.33 2.96
CA LEU A 138 -5.94 -3.41 3.88
C LEU A 138 -5.55 -2.95 5.28
N ARG A 139 -6.51 -2.98 6.20
CA ARG A 139 -6.30 -2.58 7.59
C ARG A 139 -6.18 -3.81 8.47
N VAL A 140 -5.14 -3.81 9.28
CA VAL A 140 -4.84 -4.88 10.24
C VAL A 140 -5.18 -4.48 11.67
N HIS A 141 -5.23 -3.17 11.93
CA HIS A 141 -5.54 -2.60 13.22
C HIS A 141 -6.57 -1.49 13.06
N ASP A 142 -7.62 -1.53 13.88
CA ASP A 142 -8.53 -0.40 14.05
C ASP A 142 -7.81 0.75 14.77
N THR A 143 -7.32 1.72 14.00
CA THR A 143 -6.64 2.92 14.49
C THR A 143 -7.57 3.89 15.24
N LEU A 144 -8.89 3.63 15.30
CA LEU A 144 -9.84 4.43 16.10
C LEU A 144 -10.11 3.83 17.48
N ALA A 145 -9.92 2.51 17.65
CA ALA A 145 -10.07 1.84 18.94
C ALA A 145 -8.81 1.90 19.80
N GLU A 146 -7.65 2.15 19.20
CA GLU A 146 -6.39 2.31 19.94
C GLU A 146 -6.29 3.74 20.47
N ALA A 147 -6.56 3.91 21.77
CA ALA A 147 -6.24 5.15 22.46
C ALA A 147 -4.74 5.42 22.26
N VAL A 148 -4.39 6.59 21.73
CA VAL A 148 -3.01 7.08 21.77
C VAL A 148 -2.64 7.18 23.24
N THR A 149 -1.98 6.16 23.78
CA THR A 149 -1.32 6.27 25.07
C THR A 149 -0.15 7.22 24.86
N THR A 150 -0.36 8.49 25.19
CA THR A 150 0.71 9.46 25.43
C THR A 150 1.47 9.09 26.71
N ASP A 151 1.98 7.87 26.78
CA ASP A 151 2.93 7.45 27.81
C ASP A 151 4.35 7.71 27.30
N THR A 152 4.63 8.98 27.03
CA THR A 152 5.99 9.48 27.16
C THR A 152 6.11 9.95 28.60
N PRO A 153 6.89 9.28 29.47
CA PRO A 153 7.12 9.76 30.83
C PRO A 153 7.93 11.06 30.73
N GLY A 154 7.23 12.20 30.74
CA GLY A 154 7.86 13.52 30.63
C GLY A 154 7.06 14.57 29.86
N THR A 155 6.06 14.20 29.07
CA THR A 155 5.19 15.20 28.43
C THR A 155 3.98 15.43 29.31
N VAL A 156 4.07 16.44 30.16
CA VAL A 156 2.91 17.02 30.84
C VAL A 156 1.88 17.31 29.74
N ALA A 157 0.73 16.64 29.79
CA ALA A 157 -0.44 17.02 29.04
C ALA A 157 -0.70 18.49 29.38
N ALA A 158 -0.37 19.40 28.47
CA ALA A 158 -0.82 20.77 28.57
C ALA A 158 -2.35 20.66 28.59
N GLY A 159 -2.94 20.94 29.74
CA GLY A 159 -4.38 20.84 29.98
C GLY A 159 -5.12 21.76 29.03
N VAL A 160 -5.43 21.25 27.86
CA VAL A 160 -6.35 21.88 26.93
C VAL A 160 -7.74 21.51 27.43
N ASP A 161 -8.32 22.45 28.16
CA ASP A 161 -9.74 22.44 28.50
C ASP A 161 -10.55 22.64 27.21
N LEU A 162 -11.19 21.58 26.75
CA LEU A 162 -12.01 21.56 25.54
C LEU A 162 -13.45 22.05 25.79
N GLU A 163 -13.83 22.44 27.02
CA GLU A 163 -15.11 23.12 27.26
C GLU A 163 -15.10 24.60 26.81
N ALA A 164 -13.93 25.19 26.59
CA ALA A 164 -13.78 26.61 26.29
C ALA A 164 -13.71 26.94 24.78
N VAL A 165 -14.24 26.08 23.90
CA VAL A 165 -14.34 26.43 22.46
C VAL A 165 -15.56 27.35 22.27
N PRO A 166 -15.37 28.63 21.88
CA PRO A 166 -16.51 29.47 21.54
C PRO A 166 -17.16 28.89 20.28
N VAL A 167 -18.38 28.37 20.43
CA VAL A 167 -19.22 28.03 19.30
C VAL A 167 -19.40 29.29 18.45
N GLY A 168 -18.87 29.26 17.23
CA GLY A 168 -18.92 30.38 16.31
C GLY A 168 -20.34 30.88 16.11
N VAL A 169 -20.48 32.20 16.12
CA VAL A 169 -21.72 32.91 15.81
C VAL A 169 -22.22 32.48 14.43
N ARG A 170 -23.49 32.09 14.34
CA ARG A 170 -24.20 31.93 13.08
C ARG A 170 -24.64 33.32 12.62
N GLU A 171 -24.16 33.75 11.46
CA GLU A 171 -24.69 34.95 10.80
C GLU A 171 -26.12 34.64 10.30
N ASP A 172 -27.08 35.48 10.70
CA ASP A 172 -28.44 35.55 10.14
C ASP A 172 -28.47 36.45 8.90
#